data_AF-A0A7C4AMC3-F1
#
_entry.id   AF-A0A7C4AMC3-F1
#
_cell.length_a   1.000
_cell.length_b   1.000
_cell.length_c   1.000
_cell.angle_alpha   90.00
_cell.angle_beta   90.00
_cell.angle_gamma   90.00
#
_symmetry.space_group_name_H-M   'P 1'
#
loop_
_entity.id
_entity.type
_entity.pdbx_description
1 polymer ?
#
loop_
_entity_poly.entity_id
_entity_poly.type
_entity_poly.pdbx_seq_one_letter_code
_entity_poly.pdbx_strand_id
1 'polypeptide(L)'
;MKKQCVVAQAAFLIAIVQLLFSASAAHVLGADTPAVKLPSRDKVINLLSKVAFGSETPQISTFNGWTMWMGWDGSFSETYTPQSETFYWMVYFAPEGLFVALQSAKSNYSNVDTYAAIDHFFGILQSPFGPLLPRAYLNSLQGVTISINAFDSSFVPTGPLSQLSMAITSGRSYFKMGSLKALQRGIQYNSGLSVSFALLPFSLPFSVSIDYESSFVAGFYPIILWDIDASSGEYPVDLVLQELRSLSEHADTSSFPGYYEKEIADLMIPFLETLPSAPQLREFVTSTSHNSHIDTMIRATQDWLRTGDTSKLPASVDLPEPPAEQYETMRPVKTITDMCFELGYEHGYRSTNRTDTIYADCVTTVHCRPAEDCSLEVTAEEIAGLIPDSQPADFEGVDVGFDTPPESQLAGGEEIYWTTIESGKASFTFVNNTDTPLLLGVQVYPSAATDYKTIELCRRKVVFEETFVVPETDYDDIQYDNQTISCAAASVLGTSERAGILPELRLFRDTILVQTKNGKQLTALYYRLSPAVVKVLKSNPTLHRRSRNLLLQLMPYIQHAQKGNLVHLPFDLRQNLKLVMNDIMLSLPQSLRQDMQRALQLIEDNDRIKP
;
A
#
# COMPACT_ATOMS: atom_id res chain seq x y z
N MET A 1 50.72 26.32 -11.92
CA MET A 1 49.72 26.71 -10.90
C MET A 1 48.88 25.51 -10.49
N LYS A 2 49.52 24.57 -9.78
CA LYS A 2 48.91 23.38 -9.15
C LYS A 2 48.69 23.72 -7.68
N LYS A 3 47.45 23.90 -7.24
CA LYS A 3 46.98 23.91 -5.83
C LYS A 3 45.56 24.51 -5.80
N GLN A 4 44.54 23.71 -6.12
CA GLN A 4 43.14 24.07 -5.87
C GLN A 4 42.19 22.85 -5.93
N CYS A 5 42.65 21.68 -5.48
CA CYS A 5 41.82 20.46 -5.43
C CYS A 5 42.01 19.69 -4.13
N VAL A 6 41.91 20.37 -2.99
CA VAL A 6 42.12 19.75 -1.66
C VAL A 6 40.93 19.88 -0.70
N VAL A 7 39.85 20.59 -1.04
CA VAL A 7 38.69 20.74 -0.13
C VAL A 7 37.37 20.72 -0.91
N ALA A 8 37.04 19.57 -1.51
CA ALA A 8 35.68 19.27 -2.04
C ALA A 8 35.44 17.75 -2.04
N GLN A 9 36.02 17.20 -0.99
CA GLN A 9 36.41 15.87 -0.57
C GLN A 9 35.46 14.78 -0.03
N ALA A 10 34.10 14.75 -0.07
CA ALA A 10 33.25 13.66 0.51
C ALA A 10 31.74 13.95 0.74
N ALA A 11 30.84 14.08 -0.25
CA ALA A 11 29.48 14.51 0.11
C ALA A 11 28.30 13.90 -0.65
N PHE A 12 28.51 12.77 -1.30
CA PHE A 12 27.41 12.01 -1.88
C PHE A 12 27.25 10.65 -1.19
N LEU A 13 28.35 10.02 -0.77
CA LEU A 13 28.31 8.79 0.02
C LEU A 13 28.03 9.03 1.51
N ILE A 14 27.68 10.26 1.89
CA ILE A 14 27.97 10.81 3.21
C ILE A 14 26.77 11.45 3.88
N ALA A 15 25.90 12.07 3.08
CA ALA A 15 24.49 12.26 3.43
C ALA A 15 23.83 10.93 3.85
N ILE A 16 24.40 9.82 3.37
CA ILE A 16 23.98 8.44 3.54
C ILE A 16 24.35 7.87 4.93
N VAL A 17 25.39 8.36 5.60
CA VAL A 17 25.98 7.64 6.77
C VAL A 17 25.85 8.37 8.11
N GLN A 18 25.26 9.57 8.14
CA GLN A 18 25.32 10.41 9.35
C GLN A 18 24.05 10.49 10.19
N LEU A 19 23.07 9.62 9.95
CA LEU A 19 21.79 9.63 10.65
C LEU A 19 21.56 8.39 11.54
N LEU A 20 22.61 7.63 11.82
CA LEU A 20 22.56 6.40 12.61
C LEU A 20 23.15 6.54 14.04
N PHE A 21 23.30 7.75 14.59
CA PHE A 21 23.79 7.89 15.97
C PHE A 21 22.93 8.80 16.84
N SER A 22 21.95 8.20 17.53
CA SER A 22 21.52 8.63 18.88
C SER A 22 20.29 7.89 19.42
N ALA A 23 20.47 6.96 20.34
CA ALA A 23 19.69 6.80 21.57
C ALA A 23 19.82 5.37 22.08
N SER A 24 20.56 5.19 23.16
CA SER A 24 20.22 4.15 24.13
C SER A 24 20.84 4.47 25.48
N ALA A 25 19.99 4.75 26.45
CA ALA A 25 20.28 4.57 27.87
C ALA A 25 18.99 4.10 28.57
N ALA A 26 18.92 2.82 28.91
CA ALA A 26 18.58 2.28 30.24
C ALA A 26 17.95 0.86 30.14
N HIS A 27 18.56 -0.08 30.87
CA HIS A 27 17.97 -1.35 31.31
C HIS A 27 18.17 -1.40 32.84
N VAL A 28 17.17 -1.88 33.59
CA VAL A 28 17.23 -3.06 34.48
C VAL A 28 15.83 -3.36 35.05
N LEU A 29 15.33 -4.54 34.65
CA LEU A 29 14.51 -5.58 35.29
C LEU A 29 13.68 -5.32 36.57
N GLY A 30 12.45 -5.87 36.53
CA GLY A 30 11.93 -6.74 37.59
C GLY A 30 10.40 -6.77 37.72
N ALA A 31 9.76 -7.86 37.26
CA ALA A 31 8.76 -8.67 38.00
C ALA A 31 7.81 -9.43 37.06
N ASP A 32 7.67 -10.73 37.36
CA ASP A 32 6.85 -11.75 36.70
C ASP A 32 5.35 -11.43 36.66
N THR A 33 4.66 -11.85 35.60
CA THR A 33 3.21 -12.10 35.61
C THR A 33 2.85 -13.34 34.77
N PRO A 34 1.78 -14.07 35.14
CA PRO A 34 1.66 -15.51 34.92
C PRO A 34 1.10 -15.88 33.53
N ALA A 35 1.61 -16.98 33.00
CA ALA A 35 1.16 -17.58 31.74
C ALA A 35 -0.32 -18.01 31.82
N VAL A 36 -1.17 -17.38 31.01
CA VAL A 36 -2.48 -17.92 30.65
C VAL A 36 -2.22 -19.07 29.67
N LYS A 37 -2.63 -20.30 30.03
CA LYS A 37 -2.47 -21.48 29.18
C LYS A 37 -3.25 -21.29 27.87
N LEU A 38 -2.50 -21.20 26.77
CA LEU A 38 -2.99 -21.32 25.40
C LEU A 38 -3.73 -22.65 25.19
N PRO A 39 -4.75 -22.70 24.33
CA PRO A 39 -5.36 -23.97 23.93
C PRO A 39 -4.33 -24.86 23.21
N SER A 40 -4.45 -26.17 23.36
CA SER A 40 -3.57 -27.12 22.69
C SER A 40 -3.76 -27.11 21.17
N ARG A 41 -2.69 -27.43 20.44
CA ARG A 41 -2.59 -27.65 18.99
C ARG A 41 -3.77 -28.47 18.41
N ASP A 42 -4.34 -29.38 19.20
CA ASP A 42 -5.48 -30.23 18.82
C ASP A 42 -6.79 -29.47 18.55
N LYS A 43 -6.97 -28.26 19.11
CA LYS A 43 -8.17 -27.43 18.85
C LYS A 43 -8.09 -26.64 17.54
N VAL A 44 -6.89 -26.22 17.12
CA VAL A 44 -6.67 -25.53 15.83
C VAL A 44 -6.79 -26.52 14.67
N ILE A 45 -6.21 -27.72 14.82
CA ILE A 45 -6.36 -28.82 13.86
C ILE A 45 -7.84 -29.20 13.64
N ASN A 46 -8.68 -29.14 14.68
CA ASN A 46 -10.12 -29.38 14.56
C ASN A 46 -10.89 -28.24 13.86
N LEU A 47 -10.39 -26.99 13.88
CA LEU A 47 -11.00 -25.89 13.13
C LEU A 47 -10.69 -26.01 11.63
N LEU A 48 -9.44 -26.27 11.28
CA LEU A 48 -8.98 -26.52 9.91
C LEU A 48 -9.78 -27.64 9.23
N SER A 49 -10.15 -28.69 9.96
CA SER A 49 -10.97 -29.79 9.44
C SER A 49 -12.42 -29.41 9.04
N LYS A 50 -12.85 -28.17 9.34
CA LYS A 50 -14.21 -27.67 9.05
C LYS A 50 -14.24 -26.50 8.06
N VAL A 51 -13.08 -25.97 7.67
CA VAL A 51 -13.01 -24.85 6.73
C VAL A 51 -13.03 -25.42 5.32
N ALA A 52 -13.96 -24.96 4.48
CA ALA A 52 -14.11 -25.39 3.10
C ALA A 52 -14.43 -24.19 2.21
N PHE A 53 -13.80 -24.14 1.04
CA PHE A 53 -14.08 -23.14 0.03
C PHE A 53 -15.57 -23.10 -0.35
N GLY A 54 -16.09 -21.90 -0.59
CA GLY A 54 -17.49 -21.66 -0.92
C GLY A 54 -18.48 -21.81 0.25
N SER A 55 -18.00 -22.12 1.46
CA SER A 55 -18.83 -22.22 2.66
C SER A 55 -18.43 -21.20 3.72
N GLU A 56 -19.40 -20.52 4.33
CA GLU A 56 -19.10 -19.61 5.44
C GLU A 56 -18.69 -20.36 6.71
N THR A 57 -17.76 -19.76 7.46
CA THR A 57 -17.50 -20.09 8.86
C THR A 57 -17.98 -18.96 9.79
N PRO A 58 -18.59 -19.27 10.94
CA PRO A 58 -19.05 -18.25 11.90
C PRO A 58 -17.92 -17.60 12.71
N GLN A 59 -16.70 -18.15 12.65
CA GLN A 59 -15.54 -17.67 13.39
C GLN A 59 -14.24 -18.09 12.70
N ILE A 60 -13.18 -17.33 12.95
CA ILE A 60 -11.81 -17.61 12.52
C ILE A 60 -10.86 -17.62 13.73
N SER A 61 -9.67 -18.20 13.59
CA SER A 61 -8.64 -18.16 14.64
C SER A 61 -7.88 -16.82 14.62
N THR A 62 -7.10 -16.58 15.67
CA THR A 62 -6.29 -15.36 15.81
C THR A 62 -4.82 -15.70 16.00
N PHE A 63 -3.93 -14.76 15.65
CA PHE A 63 -2.50 -14.83 15.93
C PHE A 63 -2.25 -14.48 17.40
N ASN A 64 -2.43 -15.45 18.29
CA ASN A 64 -2.27 -15.28 19.74
C ASN A 64 -3.09 -14.10 20.30
N GLY A 65 -4.37 -14.03 19.93
CA GLY A 65 -5.25 -12.94 20.32
C GLY A 65 -5.32 -11.79 19.32
N TRP A 66 -4.46 -11.73 18.31
CA TRP A 66 -4.50 -10.67 17.31
C TRP A 66 -5.16 -11.10 16.00
N THR A 67 -6.00 -10.22 15.45
CA THR A 67 -6.55 -10.36 14.10
C THR A 67 -6.16 -9.14 13.28
N MET A 68 -5.91 -9.36 11.99
CA MET A 68 -5.64 -8.30 11.03
C MET A 68 -6.68 -8.36 9.93
N TRP A 69 -6.93 -7.23 9.29
CA TRP A 69 -7.76 -7.15 8.10
C TRP A 69 -7.32 -5.99 7.22
N MET A 70 -7.76 -6.04 5.97
CA MET A 70 -7.69 -4.93 5.05
C MET A 70 -8.91 -4.92 4.16
N GLY A 71 -9.09 -3.86 3.38
CA GLY A 71 -10.25 -3.75 2.52
C GLY A 71 -10.46 -2.36 1.97
N TRP A 72 -11.60 -2.19 1.33
CA TRP A 72 -12.12 -0.89 0.96
C TRP A 72 -13.59 -0.76 1.35
N ASP A 73 -14.05 0.46 1.53
CA ASP A 73 -15.43 0.78 1.83
C ASP A 73 -16.00 1.87 0.93
N GLY A 74 -17.30 1.78 0.73
CA GLY A 74 -18.12 2.83 0.16
C GLY A 74 -18.98 3.43 1.26
N SER A 75 -18.83 4.74 1.48
CA SER A 75 -19.58 5.51 2.48
C SER A 75 -20.45 6.56 1.79
N PHE A 76 -21.71 6.73 2.22
CA PHE A 76 -22.56 7.79 1.68
C PHE A 76 -23.52 8.38 2.71
N SER A 77 -23.95 9.61 2.42
CA SER A 77 -25.05 10.29 3.08
C SER A 77 -25.95 10.94 2.03
N GLU A 78 -27.20 10.47 1.95
CA GLU A 78 -28.20 10.97 1.00
C GLU A 78 -28.99 12.18 1.53
N THR A 79 -28.80 12.54 2.80
CA THR A 79 -29.56 13.61 3.44
C THR A 79 -28.64 14.59 4.15
N TYR A 80 -29.13 15.78 4.43
CA TYR A 80 -28.43 16.75 5.29
C TYR A 80 -28.49 16.40 6.78
N THR A 81 -28.91 15.17 7.12
CA THR A 81 -28.74 14.68 8.49
C THR A 81 -27.30 14.21 8.65
N PRO A 82 -26.67 14.43 9.83
CA PRO A 82 -25.30 14.04 10.10
C PRO A 82 -25.19 12.52 10.31
N GLN A 83 -25.67 11.74 9.35
CA GLN A 83 -25.71 10.29 9.36
C GLN A 83 -25.08 9.75 8.08
N SER A 84 -24.37 8.64 8.19
CA SER A 84 -23.81 7.94 7.04
C SER A 84 -24.14 6.46 7.10
N GLU A 85 -24.18 5.84 5.92
CA GLU A 85 -24.13 4.40 5.75
C GLU A 85 -22.82 4.03 5.07
N THR A 86 -22.19 2.95 5.54
CA THR A 86 -20.93 2.46 5.00
C THR A 86 -21.01 0.97 4.75
N PHE A 87 -20.47 0.52 3.62
CA PHE A 87 -20.39 -0.88 3.22
C PHE A 87 -18.93 -1.25 3.03
N TYR A 88 -18.48 -2.31 3.69
CA TYR A 88 -17.09 -2.74 3.75
C TYR A 88 -16.89 -4.07 3.02
N TRP A 89 -15.90 -4.10 2.15
CA TRP A 89 -15.33 -5.30 1.56
C TRP A 89 -14.05 -5.64 2.32
N MET A 90 -14.09 -6.72 3.10
CA MET A 90 -13.05 -7.04 4.08
C MET A 90 -12.31 -8.32 3.69
N VAL A 91 -10.98 -8.29 3.79
CA VAL A 91 -10.10 -9.46 3.76
C VAL A 91 -9.48 -9.63 5.14
N TYR A 92 -9.85 -10.70 5.83
CA TYR A 92 -9.34 -11.09 7.14
C TYR A 92 -8.16 -12.04 7.01
N PHE A 93 -7.14 -11.81 7.85
CA PHE A 93 -5.99 -12.70 7.98
C PHE A 93 -6.16 -13.56 9.23
N ALA A 94 -6.05 -14.88 9.05
CA ALA A 94 -6.08 -15.84 10.14
C ALA A 94 -4.93 -16.86 10.01
N PRO A 95 -4.56 -17.55 11.09
CA PRO A 95 -3.57 -18.62 11.05
C PRO A 95 -3.88 -19.74 10.05
N GLU A 96 -5.16 -19.98 9.78
CA GLU A 96 -5.66 -20.99 8.85
C GLU A 96 -5.86 -20.50 7.40
N GLY A 97 -5.76 -19.19 7.13
CA GLY A 97 -5.96 -18.68 5.78
C GLY A 97 -6.36 -17.21 5.68
N LEU A 98 -6.74 -16.82 4.46
CA LEU A 98 -7.40 -15.56 4.15
C LEU A 98 -8.90 -15.77 3.98
N PHE A 99 -9.69 -14.81 4.48
CA PHE A 99 -11.14 -14.88 4.46
C PHE A 99 -11.74 -13.57 3.96
N VAL A 100 -12.67 -13.65 3.01
CA VAL A 100 -13.47 -12.49 2.64
C VAL A 100 -14.73 -12.40 3.49
N ALA A 101 -15.17 -11.17 3.77
CA ALA A 101 -16.40 -10.89 4.50
C ALA A 101 -16.98 -9.54 4.09
N LEU A 102 -18.31 -9.42 4.19
CA LEU A 102 -19.01 -8.14 3.98
C LEU A 102 -19.51 -7.60 5.30
N GLN A 103 -19.30 -6.31 5.53
CA GLN A 103 -19.83 -5.61 6.70
C GLN A 103 -20.53 -4.33 6.28
N SER A 104 -21.36 -3.81 7.16
CA SER A 104 -21.96 -2.50 7.02
C SER A 104 -21.97 -1.79 8.37
N ALA A 105 -21.87 -0.46 8.35
CA ALA A 105 -22.03 0.37 9.52
C ALA A 105 -22.95 1.55 9.25
N LYS A 106 -23.51 2.09 10.34
CA LYS A 106 -24.16 3.40 10.32
C LYS A 106 -23.54 4.27 11.38
N SER A 107 -23.25 5.51 10.99
CA SER A 107 -22.49 6.43 11.83
C SER A 107 -23.17 7.78 11.94
N ASN A 108 -22.92 8.46 13.07
CA ASN A 108 -23.10 9.90 13.12
C ASN A 108 -21.83 10.55 12.61
N TYR A 109 -21.95 11.36 11.56
CA TYR A 109 -20.84 12.03 10.92
C TYR A 109 -20.82 13.51 11.30
N SER A 110 -19.64 14.05 11.62
CA SER A 110 -19.52 15.43 12.09
C SER A 110 -19.84 16.47 11.01
N ASN A 111 -19.83 16.06 9.74
CA ASN A 111 -20.22 16.92 8.65
C ASN A 111 -21.73 16.79 8.37
N VAL A 112 -22.37 17.88 7.95
CA VAL A 112 -23.82 17.95 7.66
C VAL A 112 -24.10 17.86 6.16
N ASP A 113 -23.13 17.34 5.40
CA ASP A 113 -23.12 17.37 3.96
C ASP A 113 -23.67 16.06 3.39
N THR A 114 -24.39 16.14 2.28
CA THR A 114 -24.59 14.96 1.43
C THR A 114 -23.24 14.62 0.82
N TYR A 115 -22.78 13.40 0.99
CA TYR A 115 -21.46 13.00 0.52
C TYR A 115 -21.44 11.56 0.06
N ALA A 116 -20.44 11.25 -0.76
CA ALA A 116 -20.02 9.89 -1.08
C ALA A 116 -18.50 9.81 -0.90
N ALA A 117 -18.01 8.69 -0.38
CA ALA A 117 -16.59 8.46 -0.19
C ALA A 117 -16.23 7.00 -0.49
N ILE A 118 -15.01 6.81 -0.97
CA ILE A 118 -14.37 5.51 -1.08
C ILE A 118 -13.08 5.58 -0.27
N ASP A 119 -12.98 4.73 0.75
CA ASP A 119 -11.80 4.63 1.61
C ASP A 119 -11.18 3.24 1.51
N HIS A 120 -9.85 3.19 1.54
CA HIS A 120 -9.05 1.98 1.67
C HIS A 120 -8.56 1.87 3.11
N PHE A 121 -8.52 0.67 3.66
CA PHE A 121 -8.11 0.49 5.05
C PHE A 121 -7.28 -0.76 5.32
N PHE A 122 -6.50 -0.66 6.39
CA PHE A 122 -5.81 -1.80 7.03
C PHE A 122 -5.94 -1.66 8.55
N GLY A 123 -6.29 -2.73 9.24
CA GLY A 123 -6.51 -2.71 10.66
C GLY A 123 -6.01 -3.94 11.40
N ILE A 124 -5.80 -3.75 12.70
CA ILE A 124 -5.42 -4.79 13.63
C ILE A 124 -6.18 -4.62 14.95
N LEU A 125 -6.61 -5.72 15.55
CA LEU A 125 -7.40 -5.74 16.78
C LEU A 125 -6.97 -6.90 17.66
N GLN A 126 -6.88 -6.64 18.96
CA GLN A 126 -6.79 -7.70 19.96
C GLN A 126 -8.19 -8.22 20.27
N SER A 127 -8.44 -9.48 19.91
CA SER A 127 -9.68 -10.19 20.25
C SER A 127 -9.73 -10.46 21.76
N PRO A 128 -10.83 -10.07 22.45
CA PRO A 128 -11.02 -10.41 23.85
C PRO A 128 -11.33 -11.91 24.06
N PHE A 129 -11.57 -12.65 22.97
CA PHE A 129 -11.84 -14.09 22.99
C PHE A 129 -10.57 -14.93 22.82
N GLY A 130 -9.38 -14.31 22.90
CA GLY A 130 -8.10 -14.99 22.78
C GLY A 130 -7.94 -15.63 21.40
N PRO A 131 -7.79 -16.97 21.29
CA PRO A 131 -7.45 -17.67 20.05
C PRO A 131 -8.50 -17.60 18.92
N LEU A 132 -9.66 -16.99 19.17
CA LEU A 132 -10.79 -16.97 18.24
C LEU A 132 -11.33 -15.56 18.04
N LEU A 133 -11.90 -15.33 16.86
CA LEU A 133 -12.65 -14.13 16.51
C LEU A 133 -14.05 -14.54 16.01
N PRO A 134 -15.09 -14.47 16.87
CA PRO A 134 -16.44 -14.80 16.45
C PRO A 134 -17.11 -13.64 15.72
N ARG A 135 -17.91 -13.92 14.68
CA ARG A 135 -18.73 -12.93 13.96
C ARG A 135 -19.58 -12.06 14.89
N ALA A 136 -20.13 -12.66 15.95
CA ALA A 136 -20.97 -11.95 16.93
C ALA A 136 -20.24 -10.81 17.64
N TYR A 137 -18.92 -10.92 17.83
CA TYR A 137 -18.12 -9.84 18.40
C TYR A 137 -17.99 -8.66 17.43
N LEU A 138 -17.77 -8.95 16.15
CA LEU A 138 -17.65 -7.91 15.12
C LEU A 138 -18.98 -7.16 14.92
N ASN A 139 -20.13 -7.84 15.02
CA ASN A 139 -21.46 -7.21 15.04
C ASN A 139 -21.66 -6.21 16.20
N SER A 140 -20.86 -6.31 17.25
CA SER A 140 -20.93 -5.39 18.40
C SER A 140 -19.85 -4.32 18.39
N LEU A 141 -18.91 -4.42 17.46
CA LEU A 141 -17.77 -3.52 17.33
C LEU A 141 -18.19 -2.31 16.49
N GLN A 142 -18.05 -1.12 17.06
CA GLN A 142 -18.44 0.14 16.45
C GLN A 142 -17.20 1.03 16.28
N GLY A 143 -17.02 1.58 15.09
CA GLY A 143 -15.94 2.48 14.74
C GLY A 143 -16.09 3.87 15.36
N VAL A 144 -14.95 4.47 15.66
CA VAL A 144 -14.77 5.88 15.98
C VAL A 144 -13.63 6.36 15.09
N THR A 145 -14.00 6.96 13.97
CA THR A 145 -13.07 7.38 12.92
C THR A 145 -12.79 8.86 13.04
N ILE A 146 -11.51 9.24 13.01
CA ILE A 146 -11.06 10.63 12.97
C ILE A 146 -10.17 10.78 11.75
N SER A 147 -10.53 11.71 10.86
CA SER A 147 -9.85 11.91 9.58
C SER A 147 -9.44 13.37 9.38
N ILE A 148 -8.32 13.55 8.68
CA ILE A 148 -7.88 14.81 8.07
C ILE A 148 -8.40 14.82 6.64
N ASN A 149 -8.92 15.98 6.22
CA ASN A 149 -9.35 16.20 4.84
C ASN A 149 -8.40 17.21 4.18
N ALA A 150 -7.64 16.77 3.19
CA ALA A 150 -6.89 17.65 2.30
C ALA A 150 -7.80 18.02 1.11
N PHE A 151 -8.17 19.29 1.01
CA PHE A 151 -9.05 19.77 -0.05
C PHE A 151 -8.27 20.16 -1.30
N ASP A 152 -8.77 19.74 -2.46
CA ASP A 152 -8.39 20.30 -3.76
C ASP A 152 -9.60 20.99 -4.39
N SER A 153 -9.72 22.31 -4.14
CA SER A 153 -10.64 23.27 -4.76
C SER A 153 -12.17 23.05 -4.66
N SER A 154 -12.90 24.14 -4.35
CA SER A 154 -14.30 24.26 -4.78
C SER A 154 -14.30 24.43 -6.30
N PHE A 155 -14.94 23.53 -7.06
CA PHE A 155 -14.91 23.53 -8.53
C PHE A 155 -15.27 24.88 -9.16
N VAL A 156 -16.10 25.68 -8.50
CA VAL A 156 -16.48 27.02 -8.98
C VAL A 156 -16.68 27.97 -7.78
N PRO A 157 -15.99 29.11 -7.68
CA PRO A 157 -16.14 30.03 -6.54
C PRO A 157 -17.53 30.70 -6.48
N THR A 158 -18.33 30.63 -7.54
CA THR A 158 -19.69 31.19 -7.63
C THR A 158 -20.55 30.35 -8.56
N GLY A 159 -21.79 30.02 -8.16
CA GLY A 159 -22.76 29.32 -9.00
C GLY A 159 -23.38 28.10 -8.32
N PRO A 160 -24.24 27.33 -8.99
CA PRO A 160 -24.96 26.21 -8.39
C PRO A 160 -24.05 25.08 -7.89
N LEU A 161 -22.79 25.04 -8.34
CA LEU A 161 -21.77 24.06 -7.93
C LEU A 161 -20.76 24.63 -6.92
N SER A 162 -20.98 25.84 -6.37
CA SER A 162 -20.03 26.44 -5.43
C SER A 162 -19.95 25.72 -4.08
N GLN A 163 -20.87 24.80 -3.83
CA GLN A 163 -20.92 23.94 -2.66
C GLN A 163 -20.32 22.54 -2.91
N LEU A 164 -19.95 22.23 -4.16
CA LEU A 164 -19.29 20.97 -4.48
C LEU A 164 -17.83 21.00 -4.01
N SER A 165 -17.44 20.02 -3.22
CA SER A 165 -16.10 19.86 -2.68
C SER A 165 -15.60 18.43 -2.87
N MET A 166 -14.32 18.30 -3.24
CA MET A 166 -13.59 17.03 -3.25
C MET A 166 -12.43 17.08 -2.25
N ALA A 167 -12.23 15.98 -1.54
CA ALA A 167 -11.17 15.87 -0.55
C ALA A 167 -10.51 14.49 -0.57
N ILE A 168 -9.18 14.48 -0.51
CA ILE A 168 -8.42 13.29 -0.16
C ILE A 168 -8.39 13.21 1.37
N THR A 169 -8.81 12.07 1.89
CA THR A 169 -8.97 11.84 3.33
C THR A 169 -7.86 10.90 3.81
N SER A 170 -7.38 11.13 5.02
CA SER A 170 -6.57 10.15 5.73
C SER A 170 -6.97 10.13 7.20
N GLY A 171 -7.09 8.96 7.79
CA GLY A 171 -7.69 8.86 9.11
C GLY A 171 -7.35 7.58 9.85
N ARG A 172 -7.86 7.52 11.08
CA ARG A 172 -7.74 6.36 11.96
C ARG A 172 -9.07 6.03 12.58
N SER A 173 -9.41 4.74 12.58
CA SER A 173 -10.56 4.22 13.31
C SER A 173 -10.11 3.51 14.57
N TYR A 174 -10.81 3.81 15.66
CA TYR A 174 -10.75 3.09 16.92
C TYR A 174 -12.06 2.36 17.14
N PHE A 175 -12.08 1.39 18.05
CA PHE A 175 -13.24 0.50 18.17
C PHE A 175 -13.81 0.52 19.58
N LYS A 176 -15.13 0.65 19.70
CA LYS A 176 -15.89 0.48 20.95
C LYS A 176 -16.90 -0.66 20.83
N MET A 177 -17.38 -1.14 21.97
CA MET A 177 -18.41 -2.16 22.03
C MET A 177 -19.77 -1.52 22.28
N GLY A 178 -20.63 -1.46 21.26
CA GLY A 178 -21.95 -0.83 21.34
C GLY A 178 -21.90 0.58 21.96
N SER A 179 -22.76 0.84 22.95
CA SER A 179 -22.82 2.13 23.64
C SER A 179 -21.70 2.37 24.66
N LEU A 180 -20.76 1.43 24.84
CA LEU A 180 -19.66 1.61 25.77
C LEU A 180 -18.71 2.70 25.26
N LYS A 181 -18.25 3.56 26.16
CA LYS A 181 -17.23 4.58 25.85
C LYS A 181 -15.80 4.04 25.93
N ALA A 182 -15.63 2.81 26.42
CA ALA A 182 -14.33 2.16 26.53
C ALA A 182 -13.91 1.62 25.16
N LEU A 183 -12.73 2.05 24.70
CA LEU A 183 -12.17 1.61 23.44
C LEU A 183 -11.47 0.27 23.62
N GLN A 184 -11.63 -0.61 22.63
CA GLN A 184 -10.91 -1.86 22.50
C GLN A 184 -9.50 -1.57 22.00
N ARG A 185 -8.60 -2.53 22.26
CA ARG A 185 -7.22 -2.45 21.83
C ARG A 185 -7.11 -2.82 20.35
N GLY A 186 -7.41 -1.87 19.49
CA GLY A 186 -7.31 -2.01 18.04
C GLY A 186 -7.26 -0.66 17.36
N ILE A 187 -6.76 -0.67 16.13
CA ILE A 187 -6.61 0.50 15.27
C ILE A 187 -6.82 0.08 13.82
N GLN A 188 -7.43 0.96 13.04
CA GLN A 188 -7.50 0.87 11.60
C GLN A 188 -6.97 2.17 11.00
N TYR A 189 -6.17 2.07 9.96
CA TYR A 189 -5.70 3.18 9.16
C TYR A 189 -6.59 3.27 7.93
N ASN A 190 -7.06 4.47 7.59
CA ASN A 190 -7.94 4.72 6.45
C ASN A 190 -7.32 5.77 5.54
N SER A 191 -7.50 5.62 4.22
CA SER A 191 -7.11 6.62 3.23
C SER A 191 -8.01 6.52 2.01
N GLY A 192 -8.52 7.65 1.54
CA GLY A 192 -9.44 7.62 0.42
C GLY A 192 -9.80 8.97 -0.15
N LEU A 193 -10.91 8.98 -0.87
CA LEU A 193 -11.46 10.12 -1.59
C LEU A 193 -12.91 10.32 -1.16
N SER A 194 -13.28 11.58 -0.93
CA SER A 194 -14.66 11.96 -0.68
C SER A 194 -15.10 13.11 -1.58
N VAL A 195 -16.36 13.05 -2.02
CA VAL A 195 -17.06 14.11 -2.71
C VAL A 195 -18.24 14.53 -1.84
N SER A 196 -18.38 15.82 -1.58
CA SER A 196 -19.44 16.35 -0.72
C SER A 196 -20.08 17.59 -1.32
N PHE A 197 -21.36 17.79 -1.00
CA PHE A 197 -22.08 19.01 -1.26
C PHE A 197 -22.32 19.75 0.06
N ALA A 198 -21.52 20.80 0.27
CA ALA A 198 -21.37 21.42 1.57
C ALA A 198 -22.48 22.42 1.92
N LEU A 199 -23.09 22.26 3.10
CA LEU A 199 -23.97 23.30 3.64
C LEU A 199 -23.19 24.51 4.13
N LEU A 200 -21.96 24.30 4.59
CA LEU A 200 -21.06 25.35 5.01
C LEU A 200 -20.21 25.84 3.83
N PRO A 201 -20.00 27.16 3.67
CA PRO A 201 -19.19 27.72 2.58
C PRO A 201 -17.68 27.57 2.81
N PHE A 202 -17.28 26.78 3.81
CA PHE A 202 -15.89 26.48 4.13
C PHE A 202 -15.80 25.03 4.59
N SER A 203 -14.72 24.36 4.21
CA SER A 203 -14.53 22.97 4.55
C SER A 203 -13.91 22.78 5.93
N LEU A 204 -14.33 21.73 6.65
CA LEU A 204 -13.74 21.37 7.94
C LEU A 204 -12.47 20.55 7.71
N PRO A 205 -11.31 20.96 8.29
CA PRO A 205 -10.04 20.26 8.10
C PRO A 205 -10.00 18.88 8.74
N PHE A 206 -10.93 18.60 9.66
CA PHE A 206 -11.09 17.32 10.32
C PHE A 206 -12.53 16.86 10.23
N SER A 207 -12.72 15.56 10.07
CA SER A 207 -14.02 14.92 10.20
C SER A 207 -13.96 13.79 11.22
N VAL A 208 -15.11 13.53 11.83
CA VAL A 208 -15.29 12.50 12.85
C VAL A 208 -16.53 11.71 12.49
N SER A 209 -16.41 10.39 12.49
CA SER A 209 -17.51 9.46 12.35
C SER A 209 -17.59 8.59 13.60
N ILE A 210 -18.79 8.43 14.16
CA ILE A 210 -19.04 7.59 15.33
C ILE A 210 -20.16 6.62 15.00
N ASP A 211 -19.81 5.35 14.88
CA ASP A 211 -20.79 4.30 14.61
C ASP A 211 -21.77 4.14 15.76
N TYR A 212 -23.03 4.00 15.40
CA TYR A 212 -24.12 3.62 16.30
C TYR A 212 -24.72 2.25 15.93
N GLU A 213 -24.42 1.73 14.75
CA GLU A 213 -24.81 0.41 14.27
C GLU A 213 -23.68 -0.22 13.46
N SER A 214 -23.47 -1.52 13.60
CA SER A 214 -22.59 -2.31 12.76
C SER A 214 -23.20 -3.69 12.53
N SER A 215 -22.94 -4.26 11.36
CA SER A 215 -23.48 -5.54 10.95
C SER A 215 -22.47 -6.27 10.07
N PHE A 216 -22.22 -7.52 10.42
CA PHE A 216 -21.47 -8.47 9.61
C PHE A 216 -22.47 -9.17 8.71
N VAL A 217 -22.55 -8.74 7.45
CA VAL A 217 -23.60 -9.10 6.50
C VAL A 217 -23.40 -10.51 5.97
N ALA A 218 -22.18 -10.82 5.50
CA ALA A 218 -21.80 -12.12 4.99
C ALA A 218 -20.68 -12.70 5.86
N GLY A 219 -20.76 -14.00 6.20
CA GLY A 219 -19.81 -14.74 7.05
C GLY A 219 -18.35 -14.71 6.56
N PHE A 220 -17.46 -15.39 7.28
CA PHE A 220 -16.07 -15.54 6.82
C PHE A 220 -16.02 -16.62 5.75
N TYR A 221 -15.72 -16.26 4.51
CA TYR A 221 -15.56 -17.22 3.41
C TYR A 221 -14.06 -17.41 3.15
N PRO A 222 -13.50 -18.61 3.32
CA PRO A 222 -12.09 -18.85 3.03
C PRO A 222 -11.83 -18.65 1.54
N ILE A 223 -10.69 -18.05 1.21
CA ILE A 223 -10.24 -17.85 -0.18
C ILE A 223 -8.85 -18.42 -0.45
N ILE A 224 -7.99 -18.46 0.57
CA ILE A 224 -6.66 -19.08 0.55
C ILE A 224 -6.52 -19.82 1.89
N LEU A 225 -5.98 -21.04 1.88
CA LEU A 225 -5.75 -21.83 3.09
C LEU A 225 -4.25 -22.09 3.27
N TRP A 226 -3.77 -21.93 4.50
CA TRP A 226 -2.41 -22.21 4.93
C TRP A 226 -2.42 -22.72 6.39
N ASP A 227 -1.26 -23.08 6.93
CA ASP A 227 -1.14 -23.58 8.32
C ASP A 227 -0.03 -22.83 9.07
N ILE A 228 -0.33 -21.60 9.50
CA ILE A 228 0.60 -20.78 10.26
C ILE A 228 0.56 -21.19 11.74
N ASP A 229 1.73 -21.45 12.31
CA ASP A 229 1.86 -21.65 13.76
C ASP A 229 1.74 -20.33 14.53
N ALA A 230 0.51 -19.98 14.91
CA ALA A 230 0.20 -18.82 15.74
C ALA A 230 0.81 -18.86 17.16
N SER A 231 1.38 -20.00 17.59
CA SER A 231 1.97 -20.15 18.92
C SER A 231 3.45 -19.76 19.00
N SER A 232 4.09 -19.43 17.87
CA SER A 232 5.50 -19.02 17.77
C SER A 232 5.83 -17.75 18.59
N GLY A 233 4.82 -16.92 18.90
CA GLY A 233 5.01 -15.63 19.56
C GLY A 233 5.61 -14.55 18.67
N GLU A 234 5.77 -14.85 17.38
CA GLU A 234 6.26 -13.91 16.37
C GLU A 234 5.20 -12.86 16.02
N TYR A 235 5.64 -11.78 15.38
CA TYR A 235 4.76 -10.70 14.96
C TYR A 235 3.82 -11.20 13.84
N PRO A 236 2.48 -11.04 13.94
CA PRO A 236 1.53 -11.61 12.99
C PRO A 236 1.79 -11.25 11.53
N VAL A 237 2.21 -10.01 11.25
CA VAL A 237 2.54 -9.59 9.87
C VAL A 237 3.75 -10.35 9.33
N ASP A 238 4.77 -10.62 10.15
CA ASP A 238 5.97 -11.33 9.71
C ASP A 238 5.61 -12.78 9.31
N LEU A 239 4.73 -13.43 10.09
CA LEU A 239 4.22 -14.76 9.79
C LEU A 239 3.42 -14.80 8.48
N VAL A 240 2.51 -13.83 8.29
CA VAL A 240 1.74 -13.71 7.05
C VAL A 240 2.64 -13.43 5.85
N LEU A 241 3.63 -12.54 5.98
CA LEU A 241 4.60 -12.24 4.91
C LEU A 241 5.39 -13.48 4.49
N GLN A 242 5.76 -14.35 5.44
CA GLN A 242 6.45 -15.60 5.13
C GLN A 242 5.58 -16.52 4.25
N GLU A 243 4.31 -16.71 4.62
CA GLU A 243 3.40 -17.56 3.84
C GLU A 243 3.06 -16.94 2.48
N LEU A 244 2.85 -15.63 2.40
CA LEU A 244 2.63 -14.95 1.12
C LEU A 244 3.83 -15.12 0.18
N ARG A 245 5.06 -15.02 0.68
CA ARG A 245 6.26 -15.29 -0.13
C ARG A 245 6.31 -16.75 -0.59
N SER A 246 5.97 -17.70 0.28
CA SER A 246 5.88 -19.11 -0.11
C SER A 246 4.85 -19.32 -1.21
N LEU A 247 3.67 -18.69 -1.09
CA LEU A 247 2.59 -18.75 -2.07
C LEU A 247 3.00 -18.11 -3.41
N SER A 248 3.60 -16.94 -3.39
CA SER A 248 4.15 -16.26 -4.57
C SER A 248 5.14 -17.14 -5.34
N GLU A 249 5.98 -17.90 -4.63
CA GLU A 249 7.00 -18.78 -5.23
C GLU A 249 6.45 -20.12 -5.72
N HIS A 250 5.44 -20.69 -5.05
CA HIS A 250 5.04 -22.10 -5.23
C HIS A 250 3.58 -22.32 -5.65
N ALA A 251 2.78 -21.26 -5.82
CA ALA A 251 1.39 -21.41 -6.23
C ALA A 251 1.25 -22.12 -7.59
N ASP A 252 0.24 -22.98 -7.71
CA ASP A 252 -0.05 -23.72 -8.94
C ASP A 252 -0.77 -22.83 -9.95
N THR A 253 0.01 -22.15 -10.79
CA THR A 253 -0.51 -21.25 -11.83
C THR A 253 -1.14 -21.98 -13.03
N SER A 254 -1.32 -23.30 -12.97
CA SER A 254 -2.08 -24.06 -13.98
C SER A 254 -3.59 -23.98 -13.79
N SER A 255 -4.05 -23.39 -12.68
CA SER A 255 -5.47 -23.18 -12.37
C SER A 255 -5.76 -21.75 -11.93
N PHE A 256 -7.02 -21.36 -12.03
CA PHE A 256 -7.47 -19.98 -11.84
C PHE A 256 -7.28 -19.58 -10.38
N PRO A 257 -7.68 -20.42 -9.40
CA PRO A 257 -7.38 -20.17 -8.01
C PRO A 257 -5.88 -20.00 -7.76
N GLY A 258 -5.03 -20.90 -8.25
CA GLY A 258 -3.60 -20.83 -7.97
C GLY A 258 -2.91 -19.64 -8.66
N TYR A 259 -3.38 -19.22 -9.84
CA TYR A 259 -2.91 -17.98 -10.46
C TYR A 259 -3.30 -16.75 -9.61
N TYR A 260 -4.57 -16.67 -9.18
CA TYR A 260 -5.04 -15.57 -8.34
C TYR A 260 -4.35 -15.52 -6.98
N GLU A 261 -4.14 -16.68 -6.35
CA GLU A 261 -3.39 -16.81 -5.11
C GLU A 261 -1.99 -16.21 -5.23
N LYS A 262 -1.29 -16.52 -6.33
CA LYS A 262 0.04 -15.95 -6.63
C LYS A 262 -0.01 -14.43 -6.76
N GLU A 263 -0.94 -13.91 -7.56
CA GLU A 263 -1.04 -12.48 -7.83
C GLU A 263 -1.48 -11.66 -6.61
N ILE A 264 -2.41 -12.20 -5.81
CA ILE A 264 -2.78 -11.64 -4.51
C ILE A 264 -1.52 -11.54 -3.63
N ALA A 265 -0.72 -12.60 -3.56
CA ALA A 265 0.53 -12.57 -2.80
C ALA A 265 1.53 -11.53 -3.32
N ASP A 266 1.78 -11.50 -4.63
CA ASP A 266 2.71 -10.56 -5.27
C ASP A 266 2.35 -9.09 -5.01
N LEU A 267 1.06 -8.76 -4.95
CA LEU A 267 0.57 -7.43 -4.64
C LEU A 267 0.54 -7.14 -3.12
N MET A 268 0.18 -8.13 -2.29
CA MET A 268 0.13 -7.98 -0.84
C MET A 268 1.51 -7.80 -0.21
N ILE A 269 2.53 -8.53 -0.67
CA ILE A 269 3.88 -8.48 -0.10
C ILE A 269 4.43 -7.05 -0.01
N PRO A 270 4.54 -6.27 -1.11
CA PRO A 270 5.08 -4.92 -1.05
C PRO A 270 4.20 -3.98 -0.22
N PHE A 271 2.88 -4.18 -0.19
CA PHE A 271 1.99 -3.42 0.69
C PHE A 271 2.25 -3.72 2.18
N LEU A 272 2.33 -5.00 2.55
CA LEU A 272 2.57 -5.41 3.94
C LEU A 272 3.99 -5.07 4.41
N GLU A 273 4.96 -5.01 3.51
CA GLU A 273 6.31 -4.51 3.78
C GLU A 273 6.34 -2.98 3.98
N THR A 274 5.43 -2.25 3.34
CA THR A 274 5.30 -0.79 3.41
C THR A 274 4.24 -0.32 4.41
N LEU A 275 3.69 -1.22 5.24
CA LEU A 275 2.63 -0.92 6.21
C LEU A 275 2.82 0.44 6.88
N PRO A 276 1.78 1.30 6.88
CA PRO A 276 1.85 2.59 7.55
C PRO A 276 2.31 2.41 9.01
N SER A 277 3.51 2.92 9.33
CA SER A 277 4.14 2.87 10.66
C SER A 277 4.48 1.47 11.22
N ALA A 278 5.05 0.55 10.42
CA ALA A 278 5.49 -0.78 10.86
C ALA A 278 6.21 -0.85 12.24
N PRO A 279 7.06 0.12 12.66
CA PRO A 279 7.62 0.12 14.02
C PRO A 279 6.59 0.37 15.13
N GLN A 280 5.65 1.30 14.94
CA GLN A 280 4.62 1.62 15.91
C GLN A 280 3.59 0.48 16.03
N LEU A 281 3.24 -0.13 14.91
CA LEU A 281 2.32 -1.27 14.88
C LEU A 281 2.95 -2.50 15.57
N ARG A 282 4.23 -2.77 15.28
CA ARG A 282 4.99 -3.82 15.96
C ARG A 282 5.10 -3.55 17.45
N GLU A 283 5.42 -2.32 17.86
CA GLU A 283 5.42 -1.92 19.28
C GLU A 283 4.06 -2.16 19.92
N PHE A 284 2.97 -1.75 19.27
CA PHE A 284 1.61 -1.96 19.76
C PHE A 284 1.29 -3.44 19.96
N VAL A 285 1.57 -4.30 18.97
CA VAL A 285 1.26 -5.73 19.06
C VAL A 285 2.09 -6.42 20.14
N THR A 286 3.36 -6.07 20.26
CA THR A 286 4.31 -6.71 21.18
C THR A 286 4.30 -6.13 22.59
N SER A 287 3.68 -4.96 22.80
CA SER A 287 3.63 -4.30 24.11
C SER A 287 2.75 -5.05 25.12
N THR A 288 3.36 -5.60 26.16
CA THR A 288 2.68 -6.24 27.29
C THR A 288 2.23 -5.25 28.36
N SER A 289 2.84 -4.06 28.41
CA SER A 289 2.49 -2.99 29.36
C SER A 289 1.31 -2.13 28.91
N HIS A 290 0.80 -2.37 27.69
CA HIS A 290 -0.26 -1.59 27.04
C HIS A 290 0.06 -0.09 27.03
N ASN A 291 1.32 0.23 26.75
CA ASN A 291 1.82 1.60 26.78
C ASN A 291 2.58 1.98 25.50
N SER A 292 2.18 1.42 24.36
CA SER A 292 2.72 1.88 23.08
C SER A 292 2.20 3.29 22.73
N HIS A 293 2.75 3.85 21.66
CA HIS A 293 2.22 5.06 21.05
C HIS A 293 0.73 4.92 20.69
N ILE A 294 0.34 3.80 20.07
CA ILE A 294 -1.05 3.50 19.70
C ILE A 294 -1.96 3.37 20.93
N ASP A 295 -1.49 2.75 22.00
CA ASP A 295 -2.23 2.69 23.26
C ASP A 295 -2.50 4.09 23.84
N THR A 296 -1.56 5.02 23.66
CA THR A 296 -1.72 6.43 24.08
C THR A 296 -2.78 7.15 23.26
N MET A 297 -2.80 6.92 21.94
CA MET A 297 -3.85 7.46 21.08
C MET A 297 -5.23 6.93 21.44
N ILE A 298 -5.35 5.61 21.68
CA ILE A 298 -6.61 4.98 22.12
C ILE A 298 -7.09 5.64 23.42
N ARG A 299 -6.22 5.83 24.41
CA ARG A 299 -6.59 6.52 25.66
C ARG A 299 -7.05 7.95 25.44
N ALA A 300 -6.38 8.69 24.56
CA ALA A 300 -6.74 10.07 24.26
C ALA A 300 -8.13 10.17 23.60
N THR A 301 -8.41 9.31 22.60
CA THR A 301 -9.74 9.22 21.97
C THR A 301 -10.80 8.83 23.00
N GLN A 302 -10.51 7.87 23.88
CA GLN A 302 -11.43 7.46 24.94
C GLN A 302 -11.72 8.60 25.93
N ASP A 303 -10.71 9.39 26.30
CA ASP A 303 -10.90 10.55 27.16
C ASP A 303 -11.77 11.62 26.50
N TRP A 304 -11.57 11.88 25.20
CA TRP A 304 -12.44 12.77 24.43
C TRP A 304 -13.90 12.26 24.40
N LEU A 305 -14.15 10.98 24.11
CA LEU A 305 -15.50 10.40 24.14
C LEU A 305 -16.17 10.52 25.51
N ARG A 306 -15.37 10.48 26.59
CA ARG A 306 -15.84 10.61 27.96
C ARG A 306 -16.18 12.06 28.33
N THR A 307 -15.31 13.01 27.99
CA THR A 307 -15.37 14.40 28.47
C THR A 307 -16.04 15.37 27.50
N GLY A 308 -16.04 15.06 26.20
CA GLY A 308 -16.39 15.99 25.13
C GLY A 308 -15.30 17.04 24.85
N ASP A 309 -14.14 16.97 25.51
CA ASP A 309 -13.06 17.94 25.33
C ASP A 309 -12.26 17.64 24.06
N THR A 310 -12.42 18.51 23.06
CA THR A 310 -11.73 18.41 21.76
C THR A 310 -10.43 19.21 21.71
N SER A 311 -10.09 19.98 22.74
CA SER A 311 -8.99 20.95 22.71
C SER A 311 -7.61 20.33 22.48
N LYS A 312 -7.44 19.06 22.84
CA LYS A 312 -6.19 18.29 22.67
C LYS A 312 -6.28 17.19 21.62
N LEU A 313 -7.47 16.95 21.07
CA LEU A 313 -7.74 15.78 20.23
C LEU A 313 -6.77 15.72 19.03
N PRO A 314 -6.61 16.76 18.20
CA PRO A 314 -5.75 16.70 17.00
C PRO A 314 -4.29 16.35 17.30
N ALA A 315 -3.73 16.90 18.39
CA ALA A 315 -2.35 16.62 18.81
C ALA A 315 -2.19 15.23 19.45
N SER A 316 -3.28 14.64 19.95
CA SER A 316 -3.27 13.40 20.73
C SER A 316 -3.58 12.14 19.93
N VAL A 317 -4.29 12.28 18.79
CA VAL A 317 -4.55 11.17 17.85
C VAL A 317 -3.49 11.06 16.76
N ASP A 318 -2.45 11.90 16.79
CA ASP A 318 -1.24 11.85 15.95
C ASP A 318 -1.54 11.61 14.47
N LEU A 319 -2.58 12.27 13.94
CA LEU A 319 -3.15 11.97 12.64
C LEU A 319 -2.06 11.91 11.55
N PRO A 320 -2.15 10.93 10.63
CA PRO A 320 -1.05 10.50 9.76
C PRO A 320 -0.54 11.59 8.80
N GLU A 321 0.55 11.23 8.09
CA GLU A 321 1.21 11.94 6.99
C GLU A 321 0.23 12.65 6.01
N PRO A 322 0.69 13.61 5.18
CA PRO A 322 -0.16 14.27 4.19
C PRO A 322 -1.04 13.25 3.46
N PRO A 323 -2.37 13.45 3.35
CA PRO A 323 -3.29 12.42 2.82
C PRO A 323 -2.86 11.77 1.50
N ALA A 324 -2.17 12.51 0.63
CA ALA A 324 -1.58 11.99 -0.60
C ALA A 324 -0.54 10.88 -0.38
N GLU A 325 0.37 11.01 0.60
CA GLU A 325 1.41 10.01 0.87
C GLU A 325 0.79 8.70 1.40
N GLN A 326 -0.22 8.81 2.26
CA GLN A 326 -0.94 7.64 2.74
C GLN A 326 -1.77 6.99 1.63
N TYR A 327 -2.38 7.77 0.74
CA TYR A 327 -3.08 7.26 -0.44
C TYR A 327 -2.14 6.45 -1.34
N GLU A 328 -0.94 6.95 -1.65
CA GLU A 328 0.04 6.20 -2.45
C GLU A 328 0.45 4.86 -1.81
N THR A 329 0.50 4.80 -0.49
CA THR A 329 0.79 3.54 0.23
C THR A 329 -0.40 2.58 0.18
N MET A 330 -1.63 3.09 0.27
CA MET A 330 -2.84 2.27 0.38
C MET A 330 -3.51 1.95 -0.96
N ARG A 331 -3.09 2.59 -2.07
CA ARG A 331 -3.66 2.38 -3.41
C ARG A 331 -3.76 0.90 -3.86
N PRO A 332 -2.83 -0.03 -3.51
CA PRO A 332 -2.96 -1.41 -3.98
C PRO A 332 -4.07 -2.19 -3.25
N VAL A 333 -4.53 -1.71 -2.08
CA VAL A 333 -5.48 -2.41 -1.22
C VAL A 333 -6.79 -2.68 -1.95
N LYS A 334 -7.28 -1.74 -2.78
CA LYS A 334 -8.50 -1.96 -3.56
C LYS A 334 -8.34 -3.13 -4.52
N THR A 335 -7.34 -3.08 -5.39
CA THR A 335 -7.08 -4.15 -6.37
C THR A 335 -6.92 -5.50 -5.67
N ILE A 336 -6.17 -5.57 -4.58
CA ILE A 336 -5.99 -6.83 -3.85
C ILE A 336 -7.33 -7.33 -3.29
N THR A 337 -8.11 -6.43 -2.68
CA THR A 337 -9.41 -6.79 -2.10
C THR A 337 -10.37 -7.30 -3.18
N ASP A 338 -10.44 -6.62 -4.33
CA ASP A 338 -11.28 -7.05 -5.45
C ASP A 338 -10.85 -8.44 -5.94
N MET A 339 -9.54 -8.70 -6.08
CA MET A 339 -9.03 -10.04 -6.41
C MET A 339 -9.39 -11.11 -5.38
N CYS A 340 -9.35 -10.76 -4.08
CA CYS A 340 -9.78 -11.65 -3.02
C CYS A 340 -11.28 -11.99 -3.13
N PHE A 341 -12.12 -11.01 -3.44
CA PHE A 341 -13.56 -11.22 -3.64
C PHE A 341 -13.88 -12.04 -4.89
N GLU A 342 -13.19 -11.78 -6.01
CA GLU A 342 -13.27 -12.60 -7.22
C GLU A 342 -12.95 -14.08 -6.94
N LEU A 343 -11.86 -14.33 -6.21
CA LEU A 343 -11.51 -15.69 -5.79
C LEU A 343 -12.59 -16.31 -4.89
N GLY A 344 -13.17 -15.51 -3.99
CA GLY A 344 -14.31 -15.93 -3.16
C GLY A 344 -15.56 -16.27 -3.95
N TYR A 345 -15.89 -15.48 -4.98
CA TYR A 345 -17.01 -15.76 -5.88
C TYR A 345 -16.80 -17.04 -6.67
N GLU A 346 -15.60 -17.27 -7.20
CA GLU A 346 -15.26 -18.50 -7.91
C GLU A 346 -15.39 -19.74 -7.02
N HIS A 347 -14.85 -19.68 -5.79
CA HIS A 347 -15.01 -20.75 -4.81
C HIS A 347 -16.48 -21.02 -4.49
N GLY A 348 -17.28 -19.97 -4.32
CA GLY A 348 -18.73 -20.06 -4.13
C GLY A 348 -19.44 -20.71 -5.32
N TYR A 349 -19.10 -20.28 -6.54
CA TYR A 349 -19.66 -20.82 -7.78
C TYR A 349 -19.34 -22.32 -7.92
N ARG A 350 -18.07 -22.72 -7.76
CA ARG A 350 -17.64 -24.12 -7.84
C ARG A 350 -18.30 -24.99 -6.77
N SER A 351 -18.47 -24.47 -5.55
CA SER A 351 -19.08 -25.23 -4.45
C SER A 351 -20.57 -25.58 -4.69
N THR A 352 -21.26 -24.79 -5.53
CA THR A 352 -22.69 -24.97 -5.83
C THR A 352 -22.95 -25.80 -7.09
N ASN A 353 -21.90 -26.29 -7.77
CA ASN A 353 -21.98 -27.03 -9.04
C ASN A 353 -22.87 -26.33 -10.09
N ARG A 354 -22.79 -25.00 -10.15
CA ARG A 354 -23.47 -24.20 -11.17
C ARG A 354 -22.89 -24.49 -12.56
N THR A 355 -23.74 -24.43 -13.58
CA THR A 355 -23.41 -24.77 -14.98
C THR A 355 -23.84 -23.69 -15.97
N ASP A 356 -24.24 -22.53 -15.48
CA ASP A 356 -24.76 -21.40 -16.26
C ASP A 356 -23.68 -20.41 -16.72
N THR A 357 -22.46 -20.55 -16.20
CA THR A 357 -21.27 -19.81 -16.61
C THR A 357 -20.13 -20.76 -17.00
N ILE A 358 -19.42 -20.42 -18.08
CA ILE A 358 -18.17 -21.04 -18.51
C ILE A 358 -17.04 -20.09 -18.13
N TYR A 359 -16.08 -20.57 -17.32
CA TYR A 359 -14.91 -19.79 -16.90
C TYR A 359 -13.68 -20.20 -17.69
N ALA A 360 -13.00 -19.23 -18.29
CA ALA A 360 -11.66 -19.40 -18.84
C ALA A 360 -10.65 -19.34 -17.70
N ASP A 361 -9.87 -20.40 -17.56
CA ASP A 361 -8.90 -20.55 -16.48
C ASP A 361 -7.54 -19.93 -16.90
N CYS A 362 -7.47 -18.59 -16.91
CA CYS A 362 -6.30 -17.86 -17.41
C CYS A 362 -6.35 -16.35 -17.09
N VAL A 363 -5.18 -15.72 -17.16
CA VAL A 363 -5.01 -14.27 -17.15
C VAL A 363 -4.06 -13.85 -18.26
N THR A 364 -4.43 -12.78 -18.97
CA THR A 364 -3.64 -12.18 -20.04
C THR A 364 -3.12 -10.83 -19.59
N THR A 365 -1.80 -10.64 -19.66
CA THR A 365 -1.18 -9.34 -19.33
C THR A 365 -1.31 -8.38 -20.51
N VAL A 366 -1.81 -7.18 -20.23
CA VAL A 366 -1.86 -6.05 -21.18
C VAL A 366 -0.92 -4.97 -20.66
N HIS A 367 0.02 -4.55 -21.50
CA HIS A 367 1.00 -3.53 -21.13
C HIS A 367 0.54 -2.18 -21.67
N CYS A 368 0.33 -1.23 -20.77
CA CYS A 368 -0.14 0.11 -21.07
C CYS A 368 0.78 1.18 -20.46
N ARG A 369 0.53 2.45 -20.80
CA ARG A 369 1.26 3.58 -20.24
C ARG A 369 0.33 4.45 -19.40
N PRO A 370 0.79 4.97 -18.25
CA PRO A 370 0.02 5.93 -17.49
C PRO A 370 -0.35 7.15 -18.36
N ALA A 371 -1.60 7.60 -18.23
CA ALA A 371 -2.17 8.75 -18.94
C ALA A 371 -2.19 8.64 -20.48
N GLU A 372 -1.98 7.46 -21.05
CA GLU A 372 -2.19 7.17 -22.48
C GLU A 372 -3.37 6.19 -22.67
N ASP A 373 -3.88 6.12 -23.91
CA ASP A 373 -4.94 5.17 -24.28
C ASP A 373 -4.45 3.72 -24.11
N CYS A 374 -5.13 2.98 -23.23
CA CYS A 374 -4.96 1.56 -23.02
C CYS A 374 -6.14 0.82 -23.66
N SER A 375 -5.86 -0.17 -24.52
CA SER A 375 -6.92 -0.92 -25.21
C SER A 375 -6.91 -2.38 -24.81
N LEU A 376 -8.07 -2.88 -24.39
CA LEU A 376 -8.36 -4.29 -24.22
C LEU A 376 -9.04 -4.81 -25.46
N GLU A 377 -8.69 -6.02 -25.87
CA GLU A 377 -9.22 -6.64 -27.07
C GLU A 377 -9.66 -8.07 -26.76
N VAL A 378 -10.78 -8.45 -27.38
CA VAL A 378 -11.31 -9.81 -27.41
C VAL A 378 -11.56 -10.15 -28.86
N THR A 379 -11.04 -11.28 -29.31
CA THR A 379 -11.30 -11.77 -30.67
C THR A 379 -12.33 -12.89 -30.66
N ALA A 380 -13.06 -13.03 -31.75
CA ALA A 380 -14.00 -14.13 -31.91
C ALA A 380 -13.28 -15.49 -31.87
N GLU A 381 -12.00 -15.56 -32.27
CA GLU A 381 -11.16 -16.75 -32.13
C GLU A 381 -10.89 -17.14 -30.66
N GLU A 382 -10.70 -16.15 -29.77
CA GLU A 382 -10.52 -16.41 -28.34
C GLU A 382 -11.75 -17.11 -27.76
N ILE A 383 -12.94 -16.62 -28.09
CA ILE A 383 -14.21 -17.17 -27.61
C ILE A 383 -14.44 -18.56 -28.22
N ALA A 384 -14.22 -18.71 -29.53
CA ALA A 384 -14.39 -19.99 -30.21
C ALA A 384 -13.43 -21.07 -29.68
N GLY A 385 -12.24 -20.68 -29.23
CA GLY A 385 -11.28 -21.59 -28.60
C GLY A 385 -11.75 -22.20 -27.27
N LEU A 386 -12.72 -21.56 -26.60
CA LEU A 386 -13.26 -22.01 -25.31
C LEU A 386 -14.54 -22.85 -25.45
N ILE A 387 -15.30 -22.69 -26.54
CA ILE A 387 -16.55 -23.42 -26.76
C ILE A 387 -16.32 -24.57 -27.75
N PRO A 388 -16.47 -25.84 -27.32
CA PRO A 388 -16.38 -26.99 -28.22
C PRO A 388 -17.30 -26.85 -29.42
N ASP A 389 -16.79 -27.22 -30.59
CA ASP A 389 -17.51 -27.26 -31.87
C ASP A 389 -18.02 -25.90 -32.41
N SER A 390 -17.58 -24.78 -31.81
CA SER A 390 -17.87 -23.43 -32.32
C SER A 390 -16.81 -22.93 -33.31
N GLN A 391 -17.12 -21.87 -34.06
CA GLN A 391 -16.22 -21.16 -34.97
C GLN A 391 -16.27 -19.64 -34.70
N PRO A 392 -15.21 -18.87 -35.04
CA PRO A 392 -15.20 -17.42 -34.81
C PRO A 392 -16.42 -16.69 -35.41
N ALA A 393 -16.88 -17.14 -36.58
CA ALA A 393 -18.06 -16.56 -37.25
C ALA A 393 -19.36 -16.67 -36.43
N ASP A 394 -19.44 -17.59 -35.46
CA ASP A 394 -20.63 -17.78 -34.62
C ASP A 394 -20.79 -16.65 -33.59
N PHE A 395 -19.72 -15.88 -33.33
CA PHE A 395 -19.68 -14.80 -32.34
C PHE A 395 -19.76 -13.40 -32.94
N GLU A 396 -19.82 -13.28 -34.27
CA GLU A 396 -20.03 -11.98 -34.91
C GLU A 396 -21.39 -11.39 -34.50
N GLY A 397 -21.41 -10.15 -34.04
CA GLY A 397 -22.63 -9.50 -33.52
C GLY A 397 -22.98 -9.87 -32.07
N VAL A 398 -22.14 -10.64 -31.36
CA VAL A 398 -22.31 -10.92 -29.93
C VAL A 398 -21.67 -9.83 -29.09
N ASP A 399 -22.33 -9.44 -28.00
CA ASP A 399 -21.83 -8.42 -27.07
C ASP A 399 -20.80 -8.99 -26.10
N VAL A 400 -19.74 -8.22 -25.88
CA VAL A 400 -18.66 -8.45 -24.94
C VAL A 400 -18.64 -7.30 -23.94
N GLY A 401 -18.71 -7.65 -22.66
CA GLY A 401 -18.61 -6.74 -21.53
C GLY A 401 -17.20 -6.72 -20.98
N PHE A 402 -16.66 -5.52 -20.77
CA PHE A 402 -15.37 -5.29 -20.12
C PHE A 402 -15.60 -4.57 -18.79
N ASP A 403 -15.01 -5.06 -17.71
CA ASP A 403 -15.00 -4.29 -16.46
C ASP A 403 -14.29 -2.96 -16.70
N THR A 404 -14.88 -1.88 -16.19
CA THR A 404 -14.29 -0.55 -16.31
C THR A 404 -13.35 -0.27 -15.13
N PRO A 405 -12.28 0.53 -15.34
CA PRO A 405 -11.41 0.94 -14.25
C PRO A 405 -12.19 1.66 -13.14
N PRO A 406 -11.79 1.53 -11.87
CA PRO A 406 -12.44 2.21 -10.74
C PRO A 406 -12.59 3.73 -10.94
N GLU A 407 -11.60 4.38 -11.57
CA GLU A 407 -11.64 5.81 -11.89
C GLU A 407 -12.77 6.16 -12.86
N SER A 408 -13.11 5.27 -13.79
CA SER A 408 -14.23 5.46 -14.73
C SER A 408 -15.57 5.35 -14.01
N GLN A 409 -15.70 4.42 -13.06
CA GLN A 409 -16.91 4.25 -12.24
C GLN A 409 -17.14 5.49 -11.36
N LEU A 410 -16.06 6.02 -10.76
CA LEU A 410 -16.09 7.26 -9.98
C LEU A 410 -16.52 8.49 -10.80
N ALA A 411 -16.25 8.49 -12.10
CA ALA A 411 -16.70 9.54 -13.02
C ALA A 411 -18.17 9.38 -13.48
N GLY A 412 -18.90 8.41 -12.91
CA GLY A 412 -20.28 8.08 -13.29
C GLY A 412 -20.39 7.15 -14.50
N GLY A 413 -19.30 6.46 -14.87
CA GLY A 413 -19.30 5.41 -15.87
C GLY A 413 -19.99 4.14 -15.37
N GLU A 414 -20.39 3.26 -16.30
CA GLU A 414 -20.93 1.95 -15.99
C GLU A 414 -19.84 1.03 -15.42
N GLU A 415 -20.21 0.10 -14.55
CA GLU A 415 -19.30 -0.95 -14.03
C GLU A 415 -18.75 -1.82 -15.16
N ILE A 416 -19.56 -2.04 -16.20
CA ILE A 416 -19.23 -2.89 -17.35
C ILE A 416 -19.51 -2.12 -18.62
N TYR A 417 -18.48 -1.98 -19.46
CA TYR A 417 -18.61 -1.43 -20.80
C TYR A 417 -18.93 -2.55 -21.79
N TRP A 418 -20.11 -2.49 -22.41
CA TRP A 418 -20.53 -3.44 -23.44
C TRP A 418 -20.21 -2.93 -24.83
N THR A 419 -19.65 -3.80 -25.66
CA THR A 419 -19.40 -3.55 -27.08
C THR A 419 -19.57 -4.83 -27.88
N THR A 420 -19.96 -4.69 -29.13
CA THR A 420 -20.28 -5.82 -30.00
C THR A 420 -19.04 -6.28 -30.78
N ILE A 421 -18.92 -7.58 -31.02
CA ILE A 421 -17.91 -8.12 -31.93
C ILE A 421 -18.26 -7.71 -33.36
N GLU A 422 -17.38 -6.89 -33.95
CA GLU A 422 -17.44 -6.47 -35.34
C GLU A 422 -16.14 -6.84 -36.06
N SER A 423 -16.25 -7.44 -37.24
CA SER A 423 -15.10 -7.94 -38.02
C SER A 423 -14.20 -8.88 -37.20
N GLY A 424 -14.81 -9.74 -36.38
CA GLY A 424 -14.13 -10.71 -35.53
C GLY A 424 -13.50 -10.14 -34.25
N LYS A 425 -13.76 -8.88 -33.88
CA LYS A 425 -13.15 -8.27 -32.69
C LYS A 425 -14.09 -7.32 -31.94
N ALA A 426 -13.96 -7.33 -30.62
CA ALA A 426 -14.48 -6.32 -29.70
C ALA A 426 -13.29 -5.63 -28.99
N SER A 427 -13.38 -4.31 -28.80
CA SER A 427 -12.33 -3.55 -28.10
C SER A 427 -12.89 -2.52 -27.15
N PHE A 428 -12.23 -2.37 -26.01
CA PHE A 428 -12.51 -1.34 -25.02
C PHE A 428 -11.25 -0.52 -24.77
N THR A 429 -11.34 0.81 -24.94
CA THR A 429 -10.23 1.73 -24.71
C THR A 429 -10.53 2.64 -23.53
N PHE A 430 -9.57 2.78 -22.64
CA PHE A 430 -9.66 3.66 -21.47
C PHE A 430 -8.31 4.33 -21.19
N VAL A 431 -8.33 5.38 -20.37
CA VAL A 431 -7.12 6.06 -19.88
C VAL A 431 -7.08 5.90 -18.37
N ASN A 432 -5.94 5.46 -17.84
CA ASN A 432 -5.69 5.45 -16.40
C ASN A 432 -4.44 6.27 -16.09
N ASN A 433 -4.55 7.17 -15.11
CA ASN A 433 -3.47 8.06 -14.71
C ASN A 433 -2.55 7.45 -13.64
N THR A 434 -2.92 6.29 -13.09
CA THR A 434 -2.13 5.59 -12.08
C THR A 434 -1.27 4.49 -12.70
N ASP A 435 -0.17 4.16 -12.04
CA ASP A 435 0.71 3.03 -12.37
C ASP A 435 0.33 1.75 -11.61
N THR A 436 -0.81 1.76 -10.89
CA THR A 436 -1.29 0.60 -10.14
C THR A 436 -1.86 -0.41 -11.12
N PRO A 437 -1.40 -1.69 -11.09
CA PRO A 437 -1.97 -2.70 -11.95
C PRO A 437 -3.48 -2.85 -11.74
N LEU A 438 -4.22 -3.04 -12.83
CA LEU A 438 -5.64 -3.35 -12.81
C LEU A 438 -5.84 -4.80 -13.22
N LEU A 439 -6.80 -5.48 -12.61
CA LEU A 439 -7.28 -6.78 -13.09
C LEU A 439 -8.72 -6.60 -13.51
N LEU A 440 -8.96 -6.60 -14.82
CA LEU A 440 -10.27 -6.33 -15.40
C LEU A 440 -10.89 -7.61 -15.94
N GLY A 441 -12.13 -7.84 -15.55
CA GLY A 441 -12.97 -8.90 -16.08
C GLY A 441 -13.44 -8.65 -17.50
N VAL A 442 -13.70 -9.75 -18.19
CA VAL A 442 -14.20 -9.75 -19.55
C VAL A 442 -15.21 -10.88 -19.69
N GLN A 443 -16.43 -10.53 -20.08
CA GLN A 443 -17.50 -11.50 -20.22
C GLN A 443 -18.20 -11.40 -21.58
N VAL A 444 -18.69 -12.53 -22.08
CA VAL A 444 -19.48 -12.62 -23.31
C VAL A 444 -20.95 -12.78 -22.94
N TYR A 445 -21.81 -11.98 -23.55
CA TYR A 445 -23.24 -12.01 -23.30
C TYR A 445 -23.83 -13.39 -23.71
N PRO A 446 -24.73 -13.98 -22.90
CA PRO A 446 -25.40 -15.22 -23.25
C PRO A 446 -26.07 -15.16 -24.61
N SER A 447 -25.72 -16.09 -25.51
CA SER A 447 -26.28 -16.17 -26.86
C SER A 447 -26.52 -17.60 -27.29
N ALA A 448 -27.18 -17.80 -28.43
CA ALA A 448 -27.39 -19.14 -28.98
C ALA A 448 -26.06 -19.88 -29.23
N ALA A 449 -24.99 -19.16 -29.58
CA ALA A 449 -23.65 -19.72 -29.78
C ALA A 449 -23.00 -20.20 -28.48
N THR A 450 -23.43 -19.68 -27.32
CA THR A 450 -22.92 -20.06 -26.00
C THR A 450 -23.85 -21.01 -25.24
N ASP A 451 -24.86 -21.58 -25.91
CA ASP A 451 -25.94 -22.34 -25.26
C ASP A 451 -26.64 -21.51 -24.16
N TYR A 452 -26.74 -20.21 -24.38
CA TYR A 452 -27.28 -19.21 -23.45
C TYR A 452 -26.57 -19.19 -22.08
N LYS A 453 -25.28 -19.51 -22.07
CA LYS A 453 -24.41 -19.37 -20.89
C LYS A 453 -23.59 -18.10 -20.96
N THR A 454 -23.30 -17.52 -19.81
CA THR A 454 -22.28 -16.47 -19.70
C THR A 454 -20.92 -17.10 -19.91
N ILE A 455 -20.01 -16.41 -20.59
CA ILE A 455 -18.61 -16.83 -20.69
C ILE A 455 -17.75 -15.78 -20.04
N GLU A 456 -17.03 -16.15 -19.00
CA GLU A 456 -15.99 -15.34 -18.38
C GLU A 456 -14.67 -15.69 -19.06
N LEU A 457 -14.11 -14.76 -19.83
CA LEU A 457 -12.85 -14.94 -20.56
C LEU A 457 -11.63 -14.75 -19.64
N CYS A 458 -10.42 -14.97 -20.18
CA CYS A 458 -9.20 -14.73 -19.41
C CYS A 458 -9.21 -13.29 -18.87
N ARG A 459 -8.95 -13.11 -17.57
CA ARG A 459 -8.92 -11.77 -16.98
C ARG A 459 -7.78 -10.95 -17.59
N ARG A 460 -7.94 -9.63 -17.71
CA ARG A 460 -6.92 -8.74 -18.27
C ARG A 460 -6.14 -8.07 -17.15
N LYS A 461 -4.90 -8.51 -16.92
CA LYS A 461 -3.97 -7.86 -16.00
C LYS A 461 -3.31 -6.69 -16.73
N VAL A 462 -3.80 -5.49 -16.50
CA VAL A 462 -3.23 -4.27 -17.08
C VAL A 462 -2.06 -3.82 -16.22
N VAL A 463 -0.86 -3.83 -16.79
CA VAL A 463 0.36 -3.34 -16.15
C VAL A 463 0.79 -2.05 -16.83
N PHE A 464 1.01 -1.02 -16.03
CA PHE A 464 1.45 0.28 -16.51
C PHE A 464 2.97 0.38 -16.42
N GLU A 465 3.63 0.42 -17.58
CA GLU A 465 5.09 0.51 -17.65
C GLU A 465 5.53 1.92 -18.07
N GLU A 466 6.45 2.53 -17.31
CA GLU A 466 7.13 3.77 -17.72
C GLU A 466 8.16 3.54 -18.85
N THR A 467 8.21 2.35 -19.47
CA THR A 467 9.29 1.95 -20.39
C THR A 467 9.26 2.73 -21.71
N PHE A 468 10.15 3.71 -21.74
CA PHE A 468 10.73 4.31 -22.94
C PHE A 468 11.20 3.23 -23.93
N VAL A 469 10.48 3.07 -25.04
CA VAL A 469 11.13 2.83 -26.33
C VAL A 469 11.08 4.17 -27.05
N VAL A 470 12.15 4.96 -26.96
CA VAL A 470 12.30 6.09 -27.86
C VAL A 470 12.61 5.49 -29.23
N PRO A 471 11.88 5.87 -30.29
CA PRO A 471 12.48 5.84 -31.61
C PRO A 471 13.82 6.57 -31.53
N GLU A 472 14.87 6.05 -32.16
CA GLU A 472 16.13 6.79 -32.31
C GLU A 472 15.86 8.11 -33.04
N THR A 473 15.53 9.17 -32.31
CA THR A 473 15.40 10.53 -32.82
C THR A 473 16.00 11.49 -31.80
N ASP A 474 17.20 11.97 -32.17
CA ASP A 474 17.86 13.21 -31.78
C ASP A 474 17.73 13.65 -30.31
N TYR A 475 18.54 13.04 -29.45
CA TYR A 475 18.93 13.61 -28.15
C TYR A 475 20.32 14.28 -28.22
N ASP A 476 20.59 15.03 -29.29
CA ASP A 476 21.88 15.68 -29.52
C ASP A 476 22.04 17.08 -28.88
N ASP A 477 21.05 17.57 -28.12
CA ASP A 477 21.11 18.94 -27.53
C ASP A 477 21.41 19.02 -26.03
N ILE A 478 21.93 17.96 -25.40
CA ILE A 478 22.70 18.12 -24.16
C ILE A 478 24.18 18.19 -24.55
N GLN A 479 24.69 19.41 -24.80
CA GLN A 479 26.12 19.63 -24.85
C GLN A 479 26.74 19.30 -23.48
N TYR A 480 27.19 18.05 -23.35
CA TYR A 480 28.14 17.66 -22.33
C TYR A 480 29.46 18.35 -22.66
N ASP A 481 29.80 19.40 -21.91
CA ASP A 481 31.18 19.87 -21.87
C ASP A 481 32.05 18.71 -21.34
N ASN A 482 32.75 18.05 -22.26
CA ASN A 482 33.60 16.90 -22.01
C ASN A 482 34.82 17.24 -21.13
N GLN A 483 34.96 18.48 -20.65
CA GLN A 483 36.09 18.92 -19.83
C GLN A 483 35.77 19.25 -18.36
N THR A 484 34.53 19.20 -17.87
CA THR A 484 34.22 19.78 -16.54
C THR A 484 33.45 18.93 -15.50
N ILE A 485 33.01 17.69 -15.77
CA ILE A 485 32.30 16.89 -14.75
C ILE A 485 33.19 15.81 -14.14
N SER A 486 33.76 16.07 -12.94
CA SER A 486 34.68 15.12 -12.27
C SER A 486 34.13 14.41 -11.02
N CYS A 487 32.90 14.69 -10.56
CA CYS A 487 32.33 14.01 -9.38
C CYS A 487 30.83 13.69 -9.47
N ALA A 488 30.40 12.63 -8.77
CA ALA A 488 29.04 12.08 -8.83
C ALA A 488 27.96 13.07 -8.39
N ALA A 489 28.19 13.83 -7.32
CA ALA A 489 27.24 14.86 -6.86
C ALA A 489 27.00 15.94 -7.91
N ALA A 490 28.04 16.41 -8.60
CA ALA A 490 27.90 17.40 -9.66
C ALA A 490 27.17 16.82 -10.89
N SER A 491 27.43 15.55 -11.20
CA SER A 491 26.73 14.85 -12.29
C SER A 491 25.23 14.73 -12.05
N VAL A 492 24.80 14.55 -10.80
CA VAL A 492 23.37 14.43 -10.42
C VAL A 492 22.67 15.79 -10.34
N LEU A 493 23.38 16.84 -9.91
CA LEU A 493 22.79 18.14 -9.60
C LEU A 493 22.80 19.15 -10.75
N GLY A 494 23.63 18.95 -11.79
CA GLY A 494 23.79 19.89 -12.90
C GLY A 494 24.56 21.17 -12.52
N THR A 495 24.95 21.97 -13.52
CA THR A 495 25.79 23.18 -13.33
C THR A 495 25.01 24.47 -13.10
N SER A 496 23.74 24.57 -13.49
CA SER A 496 23.00 25.84 -13.56
C SER A 496 21.95 26.09 -12.46
N GLU A 497 21.40 25.07 -11.79
CA GLU A 497 20.26 25.27 -10.88
C GLU A 497 20.59 25.25 -9.37
N ARG A 498 21.82 24.88 -8.93
CA ARG A 498 22.05 24.45 -7.53
C ARG A 498 23.34 24.93 -6.88
N ALA A 499 23.69 26.20 -7.10
CA ALA A 499 24.84 26.84 -6.45
C ALA A 499 24.83 26.75 -4.91
N GLY A 500 23.68 26.49 -4.26
CA GLY A 500 23.56 26.36 -2.79
C GLY A 500 23.73 24.95 -2.20
N ILE A 501 23.43 23.87 -2.95
CA ILE A 501 23.43 22.51 -2.38
C ILE A 501 24.84 21.91 -2.31
N LEU A 502 25.64 22.10 -3.36
CA LEU A 502 27.01 21.57 -3.41
C LEU A 502 27.92 22.13 -2.28
N PRO A 503 27.85 23.43 -1.92
CA PRO A 503 28.55 23.94 -0.75
C PRO A 503 28.14 23.30 0.58
N GLU A 504 26.84 23.07 0.81
CA GLU A 504 26.34 22.45 2.04
C GLU A 504 26.84 21.02 2.21
N LEU A 505 26.76 20.25 1.13
CA LEU A 505 27.33 18.91 1.06
C LEU A 505 28.83 18.93 1.41
N ARG A 506 29.60 19.91 0.90
CA ARG A 506 31.03 20.04 1.23
C ARG A 506 31.26 20.38 2.70
N LEU A 507 30.47 21.30 3.24
CA LEU A 507 30.58 21.74 4.63
C LEU A 507 30.33 20.57 5.59
N PHE A 508 29.27 19.81 5.38
CA PHE A 508 28.92 18.63 6.20
C PHE A 508 30.05 17.60 6.32
N ARG A 509 30.75 17.32 5.22
CA ARG A 509 31.96 16.50 5.28
C ARG A 509 33.02 17.09 6.18
N ASP A 510 33.41 18.32 5.85
CA ASP A 510 34.62 18.94 6.36
C ASP A 510 34.49 19.20 7.85
N THR A 511 33.27 19.38 8.34
CA THR A 511 32.99 19.66 9.74
C THR A 511 32.58 18.43 10.52
N ILE A 512 31.79 17.51 9.96
CA ILE A 512 31.21 16.41 10.75
C ILE A 512 31.87 15.06 10.47
N LEU A 513 32.07 14.67 9.21
CA LEU A 513 32.58 13.32 8.92
C LEU A 513 34.06 13.12 9.14
N VAL A 514 34.85 14.18 8.96
CA VAL A 514 36.29 14.10 9.25
C VAL A 514 36.54 13.83 10.74
N GLN A 515 35.52 13.98 11.60
CA GLN A 515 35.62 13.73 13.03
C GLN A 515 35.57 12.22 13.39
N THR A 516 35.07 11.35 12.51
CA THR A 516 34.90 9.91 12.82
C THR A 516 35.81 9.02 11.96
N LYS A 517 36.23 7.87 12.50
CA LYS A 517 37.04 6.89 11.76
C LYS A 517 36.30 6.34 10.55
N ASN A 518 35.01 6.03 10.70
CA ASN A 518 34.17 5.52 9.62
C ASN A 518 33.88 6.62 8.58
N GLY A 519 33.61 7.86 9.00
CA GLY A 519 33.46 9.01 8.10
C GLY A 519 34.68 9.27 7.22
N LYS A 520 35.90 9.10 7.75
CA LYS A 520 37.15 9.16 6.96
C LYS A 520 37.27 8.03 5.93
N GLN A 521 36.83 6.81 6.26
CA GLN A 521 36.88 5.67 5.34
C GLN A 521 35.84 5.79 4.22
N LEU A 522 34.62 6.21 4.56
CA LEU A 522 33.54 6.49 3.61
C LEU A 522 33.91 7.62 2.66
N THR A 523 34.62 8.62 3.18
CA THR A 523 35.21 9.69 2.38
C THR A 523 36.16 9.15 1.32
N ALA A 524 37.07 8.25 1.68
CA ALA A 524 38.01 7.66 0.73
C ALA A 524 37.31 6.78 -0.32
N LEU A 525 36.32 5.98 0.09
CA LEU A 525 35.54 5.12 -0.81
C LEU A 525 34.75 5.93 -1.84
N TYR A 526 34.18 7.07 -1.44
CA TYR A 526 33.49 7.97 -2.35
C TYR A 526 34.37 8.43 -3.54
N TYR A 527 35.63 8.83 -3.30
CA TYR A 527 36.52 9.25 -4.39
C TYR A 527 36.88 8.12 -5.33
N ARG A 528 37.07 6.94 -4.77
CA ARG A 528 37.42 5.76 -5.55
C ARG A 528 36.27 5.34 -6.47
N LEU A 529 35.03 5.41 -5.97
CA LEU A 529 33.84 4.99 -6.69
C LEU A 529 33.30 6.05 -7.67
N SER A 530 33.53 7.34 -7.39
CA SER A 530 32.88 8.45 -8.11
C SER A 530 33.03 8.42 -9.64
N PRO A 531 34.19 8.12 -10.25
CA PRO A 531 34.29 8.08 -11.71
C PRO A 531 33.40 7.00 -12.35
N ALA A 532 33.32 5.83 -11.72
CA ALA A 532 32.49 4.73 -12.20
C ALA A 532 31.00 5.00 -11.96
N VAL A 533 30.65 5.58 -10.82
CA VAL A 533 29.26 5.98 -10.51
C VAL A 533 28.78 7.06 -11.48
N VAL A 534 29.60 8.05 -11.83
CA VAL A 534 29.24 9.06 -12.86
C VAL A 534 28.92 8.38 -14.20
N LYS A 535 29.73 7.40 -14.60
CA LYS A 535 29.50 6.66 -15.85
C LYS A 535 28.17 5.91 -15.80
N VAL A 536 27.89 5.21 -14.69
CA VAL A 536 26.61 4.50 -14.46
C VAL A 536 25.42 5.44 -14.54
N LEU A 537 25.49 6.59 -13.86
CA LEU A 537 24.39 7.57 -13.82
C LEU A 537 24.18 8.26 -15.17
N LYS A 538 25.25 8.51 -15.94
CA LYS A 538 25.11 9.01 -17.32
C LYS A 538 24.44 8.00 -18.24
N SER A 539 24.73 6.70 -18.07
CA SER A 539 24.13 5.62 -18.87
C SER A 539 22.75 5.18 -18.38
N ASN A 540 22.25 5.69 -17.24
CA ASN A 540 20.98 5.30 -16.65
C ASN A 540 20.19 6.54 -16.17
N PRO A 541 19.37 7.16 -17.05
CA PRO A 541 18.61 8.37 -16.73
C PRO A 541 17.63 8.20 -15.55
N THR A 542 17.02 7.02 -15.43
CA THR A 542 16.10 6.69 -14.32
C THR A 542 16.82 6.67 -12.98
N LEU A 543 17.98 5.99 -12.91
CA LEU A 543 18.81 5.94 -11.72
C LEU A 543 19.40 7.31 -11.38
N HIS A 544 19.71 8.13 -12.38
CA HIS A 544 20.11 9.53 -12.21
C HIS A 544 19.00 10.37 -11.56
N ARG A 545 17.77 10.29 -12.07
CA ARG A 545 16.59 10.98 -11.51
C ARG A 545 16.29 10.53 -10.07
N ARG A 546 16.30 9.21 -9.80
CA ARG A 546 16.11 8.66 -8.45
C ARG A 546 17.20 9.13 -7.48
N SER A 547 18.46 9.11 -7.92
CA SER A 547 19.60 9.64 -7.15
C SER A 547 19.47 11.14 -6.85
N ARG A 548 18.92 11.91 -7.79
CA ARG A 548 18.66 13.36 -7.62
C ARG A 548 17.58 13.63 -6.59
N ASN A 549 16.47 12.91 -6.65
CA ASN A 549 15.33 13.10 -5.75
C ASN A 549 15.68 12.68 -4.32
N LEU A 550 16.36 11.53 -4.16
CA LEU A 550 16.86 11.08 -2.87
C LEU A 550 17.80 12.11 -2.22
N LEU A 551 18.73 12.68 -3.00
CA LEU A 551 19.63 13.70 -2.48
C LEU A 551 18.89 14.96 -2.00
N LEU A 552 17.83 15.37 -2.70
CA LEU A 552 16.99 16.50 -2.28
C LEU A 552 16.25 16.21 -0.97
N GLN A 553 15.70 15.01 -0.83
CA GLN A 553 15.01 14.58 0.40
C GLN A 553 15.97 14.50 1.59
N LEU A 554 17.25 14.21 1.37
CA LEU A 554 18.28 14.18 2.42
C LEU A 554 18.75 15.58 2.88
N MET A 555 18.54 16.63 2.08
CA MET A 555 19.09 17.97 2.37
C MET A 555 18.65 18.59 3.70
N PRO A 556 17.37 18.55 4.10
CA PRO A 556 16.93 19.09 5.39
C PRO A 556 17.68 18.44 6.56
N TYR A 557 17.89 17.12 6.50
CA TYR A 557 18.58 16.35 7.53
C TYR A 557 20.07 16.71 7.64
N ILE A 558 20.73 16.92 6.50
CA ILE A 558 22.11 17.40 6.44
C ILE A 558 22.23 18.79 7.08
N GLN A 559 21.31 19.70 6.75
CA GLN A 559 21.26 21.04 7.32
C GLN A 559 20.99 21.04 8.82
N HIS A 560 20.16 20.12 9.31
CA HIS A 560 19.93 19.94 10.75
C HIS A 560 21.19 19.45 11.47
N ALA A 561 21.90 18.47 10.89
CA ALA A 561 23.12 17.92 11.47
C ALA A 561 24.27 18.95 11.50
N GLN A 562 24.41 19.78 10.46
CA GLN A 562 25.39 20.88 10.41
C GLN A 562 25.16 21.94 11.49
N LYS A 563 23.93 22.09 12.00
CA LYS A 563 23.59 22.96 13.13
C LYS A 563 23.87 22.31 14.50
N GLY A 564 24.45 21.10 14.52
CA GLY A 564 24.74 20.35 15.74
C GLY A 564 23.52 19.65 16.34
N ASN A 565 22.39 19.58 15.61
CA ASN A 565 21.21 18.88 16.08
C ASN A 565 21.38 17.37 15.92
N LEU A 566 20.72 16.67 16.82
CA LEU A 566 20.45 15.25 16.67
C LEU A 566 19.53 15.03 15.48
N VAL A 567 19.87 14.09 14.60
CA VAL A 567 19.06 13.85 13.41
C VAL A 567 18.81 12.37 13.23
N HIS A 568 17.55 12.04 12.96
CA HIS A 568 17.08 10.70 12.63
C HIS A 568 16.54 10.69 11.21
N LEU A 569 16.99 9.75 10.38
CA LEU A 569 16.34 9.50 9.09
C LEU A 569 15.09 8.66 9.30
N PRO A 570 13.98 9.04 8.63
CA PRO A 570 12.85 8.15 8.45
C PRO A 570 13.29 6.80 7.88
N PHE A 571 12.59 5.74 8.26
CA PHE A 571 12.90 4.38 7.81
C PHE A 571 12.83 4.28 6.28
N ASP A 572 11.82 4.87 5.65
CA ASP A 572 11.61 4.80 4.20
C ASP A 572 12.71 5.52 3.43
N LEU A 573 13.19 6.64 3.97
CA LEU A 573 14.33 7.35 3.42
C LEU A 573 15.64 6.55 3.55
N ARG A 574 15.79 5.73 4.60
CA ARG A 574 16.89 4.76 4.75
C ARG A 574 16.77 3.57 3.80
N GLN A 575 15.55 3.07 3.55
CA GLN A 575 15.34 1.95 2.62
C GLN A 575 15.53 2.39 1.16
N ASN A 576 14.95 3.52 0.76
CA ASN A 576 15.14 4.08 -0.57
C ASN A 576 16.63 4.37 -0.84
N LEU A 577 17.35 4.81 0.19
CA LEU A 577 18.79 4.97 0.16
C LEU A 577 19.53 3.65 -0.10
N LYS A 578 19.19 2.56 0.60
CA LYS A 578 19.78 1.24 0.36
C LYS A 578 19.46 0.72 -1.04
N LEU A 579 18.22 0.89 -1.51
CA LEU A 579 17.80 0.47 -2.85
C LEU A 579 18.58 1.18 -3.95
N VAL A 580 18.68 2.52 -3.90
CA VAL A 580 19.47 3.29 -4.87
C VAL A 580 20.95 2.89 -4.84
N MET A 581 21.52 2.64 -3.66
CA MET A 581 22.92 2.18 -3.56
C MET A 581 23.13 0.77 -4.12
N ASN A 582 22.17 -0.13 -3.95
CA ASN A 582 22.20 -1.47 -4.53
C ASN A 582 22.08 -1.42 -6.05
N ASP A 583 21.20 -0.58 -6.60
CA ASP A 583 21.05 -0.40 -8.05
C ASP A 583 22.34 0.16 -8.69
N ILE A 584 23.00 1.10 -8.00
CA ILE A 584 24.33 1.58 -8.42
C ILE A 584 25.36 0.45 -8.31
N MET A 585 25.37 -0.32 -7.22
CA MET A 585 26.32 -1.43 -7.02
C MET A 585 26.20 -2.49 -8.12
N LEU A 586 24.99 -2.89 -8.49
CA LEU A 586 24.75 -3.87 -9.55
C LEU A 586 25.26 -3.37 -10.90
N SER A 587 25.17 -2.06 -11.12
CA SER A 587 25.63 -1.38 -12.34
C SER A 587 27.15 -1.10 -12.36
N LEU A 588 27.86 -1.28 -11.25
CA LEU A 588 29.31 -1.07 -11.17
C LEU A 588 30.11 -2.26 -11.71
N PRO A 589 31.32 -2.01 -12.26
CA PRO A 589 32.27 -3.07 -12.58
C PRO A 589 32.57 -3.96 -11.37
N GLN A 590 32.74 -5.27 -11.60
CA GLN A 590 32.94 -6.26 -10.54
C GLN A 590 34.10 -5.91 -9.59
N SER A 591 35.17 -5.28 -10.12
CA SER A 591 36.33 -4.81 -9.35
C SER A 591 36.02 -3.70 -8.33
N LEU A 592 34.88 -3.01 -8.46
CA LEU A 592 34.45 -1.92 -7.59
C LEU A 592 33.23 -2.29 -6.72
N ARG A 593 32.59 -3.43 -6.96
CA ARG A 593 31.44 -3.90 -6.16
C ARG A 593 31.82 -4.16 -4.70
N GLN A 594 33.02 -4.71 -4.45
CA GLN A 594 33.53 -4.92 -3.09
C GLN A 594 33.74 -3.61 -2.32
N ASP A 595 34.18 -2.55 -3.00
CA ASP A 595 34.34 -1.23 -2.38
C ASP A 595 32.96 -0.60 -2.05
N MET A 596 31.96 -0.83 -2.89
CA MET A 596 30.57 -0.39 -2.66
C MET A 596 29.89 -1.18 -1.54
N GLN A 597 30.11 -2.50 -1.50
CA GLN A 597 29.63 -3.37 -0.42
C GLN A 597 30.31 -3.01 0.91
N ARG A 598 31.59 -2.65 0.89
CA ARG A 598 32.28 -2.13 2.06
C ARG A 598 31.74 -0.77 2.51
N ALA A 599 31.32 0.09 1.58
CA ALA A 599 30.63 1.33 1.94
C ALA A 599 29.28 1.05 2.61
N LEU A 600 28.47 0.14 2.05
CA LEU A 600 27.21 -0.32 2.66
C LEU A 600 27.45 -0.92 4.06
N GLN A 601 28.47 -1.77 4.22
CA GLN A 601 28.80 -2.34 5.51
C GLN A 601 29.26 -1.27 6.51
N LEU A 602 30.04 -0.27 6.11
CA LEU A 602 30.43 0.84 7.00
C LEU A 602 29.24 1.74 7.36
N ILE A 603 28.17 1.75 6.55
CA ILE A 603 26.90 2.38 6.88
C ILE A 603 26.17 1.57 7.95
N GLU A 604 26.17 0.25 7.84
CA GLU A 604 25.45 -0.67 8.74
C GLU A 604 26.20 -0.95 10.06
N ASP A 605 27.52 -1.12 10.05
CA ASP A 605 28.36 -1.43 11.22
C ASP A 605 28.40 -0.30 12.25
N ASN A 606 27.95 0.89 11.88
CA ASN A 606 27.82 2.01 12.80
C ASN A 606 26.60 1.89 13.75
N ASP A 607 25.79 0.83 13.65
CA ASP A 607 24.72 0.52 14.62
C ASP A 607 25.25 -0.01 15.97
N ARG A 608 26.56 -0.30 16.11
CA ARG A 608 27.15 -0.91 17.31
C ARG A 608 28.54 -0.40 17.64
N ILE A 609 28.67 0.78 18.24
CA ILE A 609 29.94 1.22 18.85
C ILE A 609 29.68 1.87 20.21
N LYS A 610 30.20 1.24 21.27
CA LYS A 610 30.34 1.82 22.63
C LYS A 610 31.26 3.05 22.59
N PRO A 611 31.13 4.02 23.52
CA PRO A 611 32.23 4.95 23.79
C PRO A 611 33.51 4.21 24.20
#